data_AF-A0A090VZB1-F1
#
_entry.id   AF-A0A090VZB1-F1
#
_cell.length_a   1.000
_cell.length_b   1.000
_cell.length_c   1.000
_cell.angle_alpha   90.00
_cell.angle_beta   90.00
_cell.angle_gamma   90.00
#
_symmetry.space_group_name_H-M   'P 1'
#
loop_
_entity.id
_entity.type
_entity.pdbx_description
1 polymer ?
#
loop_
_entity_poly.entity_id
_entity_poly.type
_entity_poly.pdbx_seq_one_letter_code
_entity_poly.pdbx_strand_id
1 'polypeptide(L)' 'MKNTLKNINREDFMNFFRDDEKLNTLSTDDRVEIFLQILPGGSDITEDLLNELISDYQVTDLEVSQVK' A
#
# COMPACT_ATOMS: atom_id res chain seq x y z
N MET A 1 -19.37 25.83 8.16
CA MET A 1 -19.67 24.61 7.36
C MET A 1 -19.35 23.41 8.23
N LYS A 2 -20.32 22.51 8.48
CA LYS A 2 -20.06 21.29 9.25
C LYS A 2 -19.29 20.32 8.35
N ASN A 3 -18.00 20.12 8.60
CA ASN A 3 -17.26 19.00 7.99
C ASN A 3 -17.96 17.72 8.45
N THR A 4 -18.70 17.11 7.54
CA THR A 4 -19.32 15.80 7.80
C THR A 4 -18.25 14.80 7.43
N LEU A 5 -17.46 14.34 8.41
CA LEU A 5 -16.63 13.16 8.22
C LEU A 5 -17.60 12.02 7.90
N LYS A 6 -17.64 11.60 6.64
CA LYS A 6 -18.34 10.38 6.26
C LYS A 6 -17.60 9.27 7.00
N ASN A 7 -18.25 8.64 7.98
CA ASN A 7 -17.70 7.47 8.65
C ASN A 7 -17.62 6.35 7.61
N ILE A 8 -16.48 6.23 6.95
CA ILE A 8 -16.16 5.02 6.19
C ILE A 8 -15.94 3.92 7.24
N ASN A 9 -16.76 2.88 7.18
CA ASN A 9 -16.53 1.74 8.04
C ASN A 9 -15.35 0.91 7.49
N ARG A 10 -14.76 0.04 8.31
CA ARG A 10 -13.63 -0.79 7.90
C ARG A 10 -13.94 -1.61 6.64
N GLU A 11 -15.15 -2.13 6.51
CA GLU A 11 -15.54 -2.99 5.40
C GLU A 11 -15.60 -2.21 4.09
N ASP A 12 -16.22 -1.03 4.08
CA ASP A 12 -16.27 -0.12 2.94
C ASP A 12 -14.86 0.27 2.46
N PHE A 13 -13.96 0.57 3.41
CA PHE A 13 -12.57 0.87 3.12
C PHE A 13 -11.86 -0.34 2.50
N MET A 14 -11.91 -1.50 3.15
CA MET A 14 -11.22 -2.70 2.68
C MET A 14 -11.78 -3.21 1.35
N ASN A 15 -13.09 -3.07 1.10
CA ASN A 15 -13.72 -3.48 -0.16
C ASN A 15 -13.26 -2.61 -1.33
N PHE A 16 -13.03 -1.31 -1.10
CA PHE A 16 -12.50 -0.42 -2.13
C PHE A 16 -11.11 -0.85 -2.61
N PHE A 17 -10.21 -1.21 -1.69
CA PHE A 17 -8.83 -1.60 -2.01
C PHE A 17 -8.66 -3.08 -2.39
N ARG A 18 -9.74 -3.88 -2.36
CA ARG A 18 -9.73 -5.28 -2.83
C ARG A 18 -10.37 -5.45 -4.20
N ASP A 19 -10.98 -4.39 -4.73
CA ASP A 19 -11.60 -4.37 -6.04
C ASP A 19 -10.59 -3.83 -7.07
N ASP A 20 -10.10 -4.72 -7.92
CA ASP A 20 -9.12 -4.39 -8.96
C ASP A 20 -9.66 -3.33 -9.94
N GLU A 21 -10.96 -3.31 -10.23
CA GLU A 21 -11.56 -2.30 -11.11
C GLU A 21 -11.50 -0.92 -10.45
N LYS A 22 -11.73 -0.84 -9.14
CA LYS A 22 -11.61 0.42 -8.37
C LYS A 22 -10.17 0.87 -8.26
N LEU A 23 -9.25 -0.04 -7.94
CA LEU A 23 -7.81 0.25 -7.93
C LEU A 23 -7.34 0.78 -9.28
N ASN A 24 -7.86 0.23 -10.39
CA ASN A 24 -7.54 0.65 -11.75
C ASN A 24 -8.07 2.04 -12.13
N THR A 25 -8.95 2.64 -11.33
CA THR A 25 -9.33 4.05 -11.50
C THR A 25 -8.31 5.03 -10.91
N LEU A 26 -7.40 4.57 -10.05
CA LEU A 26 -6.37 5.39 -9.42
C LEU A 26 -5.14 5.50 -10.33
N SER A 27 -4.58 6.70 -10.42
CA SER A 27 -3.28 6.89 -11.06
C SER A 27 -2.16 6.25 -10.23
N THR A 28 -0.98 6.07 -10.82
CA THR A 28 0.20 5.60 -10.10
C THR A 28 0.49 6.49 -8.89
N ASP A 29 0.40 7.81 -9.05
CA ASP A 29 0.69 8.78 -7.99
C ASP A 29 -0.32 8.66 -6.83
N ASP A 30 -1.62 8.51 -7.15
CA ASP A 30 -2.67 8.32 -6.14
C ASP A 30 -2.42 7.05 -5.31
N ARG A 31 -2.00 5.96 -5.97
CA ARG A 31 -1.68 4.70 -5.29
C ARG A 31 -0.48 4.89 -4.36
N VAL A 32 0.57 5.56 -4.82
CA VAL A 32 1.76 5.85 -4.00
C VAL A 32 1.40 6.68 -2.78
N GLU A 33 0.60 7.74 -2.93
CA GLU A 33 0.16 8.59 -1.82
C GLU A 33 -0.62 7.78 -0.77
N ILE A 34 -1.57 6.95 -1.20
CA ILE A 34 -2.36 6.11 -0.30
C ILE A 34 -1.48 5.12 0.46
N PHE A 35 -0.58 4.40 -0.23
CA PHE A 35 0.33 3.44 0.42
C PHE A 35 1.21 4.12 1.47
N LEU A 36 1.76 5.30 1.16
CA LEU A 36 2.59 6.07 2.10
C LEU A 36 1.84 6.52 3.35
N GLN A 37 0.53 6.75 3.27
CA GLN A 37 -0.31 7.14 4.41
C GLN A 37 -0.81 5.93 5.23
N ILE A 38 -0.99 4.77 4.60
CA ILE A 38 -1.53 3.58 5.25
C ILE A 38 -0.47 2.85 6.09
N LEU A 39 0.78 2.81 5.66
CA LEU A 39 1.85 2.08 6.35
C LEU A 39 2.18 2.77 7.69
N PRO A 40 1.90 2.16 8.87
CA PRO A 40 2.28 2.75 10.16
C PRO A 40 3.79 2.94 10.37
N GLY A 41 4.64 2.34 9.54
CA GLY A 41 6.05 2.68 9.41
C GLY A 41 6.96 1.46 9.47
N GLY A 42 8.09 1.58 10.19
CA GLY A 42 9.18 0.59 10.19
C GLY A 42 8.84 -0.82 10.70
N SER A 43 7.62 -1.05 11.19
CA SER A 43 7.11 -2.39 11.52
C SER A 43 6.45 -3.11 10.36
N ASP A 44 6.00 -2.38 9.33
CA ASP A 44 5.28 -2.95 8.19
C ASP A 44 6.20 -3.27 7.03
N ILE A 45 7.32 -2.56 6.91
CA ILE A 45 8.36 -2.82 5.91
C ILE A 45 9.43 -3.70 6.55
N THR A 46 9.25 -5.01 6.43
CA THR A 46 10.21 -6.01 6.90
C THR A 46 11.10 -6.50 5.76
N GLU A 47 12.26 -7.06 6.10
CA GLU A 47 13.14 -7.70 5.12
C GLU A 47 12.43 -8.84 4.37
N ASP A 48 11.63 -9.63 5.08
CA ASP A 48 10.82 -10.70 4.49
C ASP A 48 9.82 -10.15 3.45
N LEU A 49 9.08 -9.09 3.79
CA LEU A 49 8.11 -8.47 2.87
C LEU A 49 8.80 -7.97 1.59
N LEU A 50 9.96 -7.32 1.73
CA LEU A 50 10.71 -6.79 0.58
C LEU A 50 11.26 -7.92 -0.30
N ASN A 51 11.75 -9.01 0.31
CA ASN A 51 12.23 -10.17 -0.42
C ASN A 51 11.10 -10.90 -1.17
N GLU A 52 9.93 -11.08 -0.53
CA GLU A 52 8.74 -11.63 -1.18
C GLU A 52 8.30 -10.75 -2.37
N LEU A 53 8.26 -9.43 -2.18
CA LEU A 53 7.91 -8.49 -3.24
C LEU A 53 8.87 -8.59 -4.44
N ILE A 54 10.18 -8.60 -4.21
CA ILE A 54 11.18 -8.74 -5.29
C ILE A 54 11.00 -10.06 -6.05
N SER A 55 10.72 -11.15 -5.32
CA SER A 55 10.44 -12.47 -5.90
C SER A 55 9.18 -12.49 -6.76
N ASP A 56 8.07 -11.92 -6.27
CA ASP A 56 6.79 -11.90 -6.97
C ASP A 56 6.85 -11.15 -8.32
N TYR A 57 7.67 -10.09 -8.38
CA TYR A 57 7.91 -9.32 -9.60
C TYR A 57 9.07 -9.87 -10.45
N GLN A 58 9.67 -11.00 -10.06
CA GLN A 58 10.79 -11.65 -10.76
C GLN A 58 11.98 -10.71 -10.99
N VAL A 59 12.23 -9.79 -10.06
CA VAL A 59 13.34 -8.85 -10.17
C VAL A 59 14.59 -9.49 -9.59
N THR A 60 15.58 -9.82 -10.43
CA THR A 60 16.81 -10.49 -9.98
C THR A 60 17.95 -9.53 -9.65
N ASP A 61 17.80 -8.26 -10.02
CA ASP A 61 18.89 -7.28 -9.99
C ASP A 61 18.83 -6.36 -8.75
N LEU A 62 17.95 -6.67 -7.79
CA LEU A 62 17.79 -5.95 -6.53
C LEU A 62 18.10 -6.87 -5.34
N GLU A 63 18.74 -6.30 -4.30
CA GLU A 63 19.06 -6.98 -3.04
C GLU A 63 18.57 -6.12 -1.87
N VAL A 64 17.89 -6.73 -0.90
CA VAL A 64 17.48 -6.07 0.34
C VAL A 64 18.66 -6.02 1.29
N SER A 65 18.98 -4.84 1.82
CA SER A 65 20.04 -4.67 2.81
C SER A 65 19.58 -3.81 3.98
N GLN A 66 20.14 -4.10 5.16
CA GLN A 66 19.90 -3.34 6.38
C GLN A 66 20.82 -2.11 6.40
N VAL A 67 20.26 -0.92 6.61
CA VAL A 67 21.04 0.31 6.83
C VAL A 67 21.45 0.34 8.31
N LYS A 68 22.74 0.55 8.57
CA LYS A 68 23.31 0.70 9.92
C LYS A 68 23.23 2.13 10.44
#